data_AF-A0A7C5DSW7-F1
#
_entry.id   AF-A0A7C5DSW7-F1
#
_cell.length_a   1.000
_cell.length_b   1.000
_cell.length_c   1.000
_cell.angle_alpha   90.00
_cell.angle_beta   90.00
_cell.angle_gamma   90.00
#
_symmetry.space_group_name_H-M   'P 1'
#
loop_
_entity.id
_entity.type
_entity.pdbx_description
1 polymer ?
#
loop_
_entity_poly.entity_id
_entity_poly.type
_entity_poly.pdbx_seq_one_letter_code
_entity_poly.pdbx_strand_id
1 'polypeptide(L)'
;MVAVILVGRNPVSSFYLKVKEKKFKRFGIKIKKYLFEKSAPEEKIIRTVSRLNKNKKVKGIIIELPLPPSFSTSKIISFISPEKDVDGLLEKSEFQSPFILAIWQTLKTTGQNLKN
;
A
#
# COMPACT_ATOMS: atom_id res chain seq x y z
N MET A 1 -4.74 12.68 -1.40
CA MET A 1 -4.51 11.97 -0.13
C MET A 1 -4.42 10.47 -0.43
N VAL A 2 -3.55 9.75 0.26
CA VAL A 2 -3.42 8.29 0.16
C VAL A 2 -4.08 7.64 1.37
N ALA A 3 -4.82 6.56 1.15
CA ALA A 3 -5.40 5.74 2.20
C ALA A 3 -4.47 4.57 2.53
N VAL A 4 -4.21 4.33 3.81
CA VAL A 4 -3.40 3.19 4.27
C VAL A 4 -4.29 2.27 5.11
N ILE A 5 -4.49 1.05 4.63
CA ILE A 5 -5.25 0.00 5.31
C ILE A 5 -4.30 -0.81 6.19
N LEU A 6 -4.70 -0.99 7.45
CA LEU A 6 -3.91 -1.63 8.49
C LEU A 6 -4.77 -2.66 9.19
N VAL A 7 -4.28 -3.90 9.29
CA VAL A 7 -5.03 -4.98 9.93
C VAL A 7 -4.23 -5.56 11.09
N GLY A 8 -4.83 -5.50 12.28
CA GLY A 8 -4.20 -5.86 13.53
C GLY A 8 -3.25 -4.80 14.09
N ARG A 9 -2.71 -5.11 15.28
CA ARG A 9 -1.66 -4.33 15.93
C ARG A 9 -0.46 -5.25 16.16
N ASN A 10 0.69 -4.87 15.62
CA ASN A 10 1.98 -5.40 16.05
C ASN A 10 2.83 -4.21 16.51
N PRO A 11 3.50 -4.27 17.68
CA PRO A 11 4.42 -3.23 18.13
C PRO A 11 5.45 -2.81 17.07
N VAL A 12 5.96 -3.78 16.31
CA VAL A 12 6.95 -3.53 15.23
C VAL A 12 6.33 -2.71 14.11
N SER A 13 5.14 -3.08 13.62
CA SER A 13 4.46 -2.32 12.56
C SER A 13 4.15 -0.89 12.98
N SER A 14 3.83 -0.67 14.26
CA SER A 14 3.53 0.66 14.80
C SER A 14 4.72 1.62 14.73
N PHE A 15 5.95 1.15 14.92
CA PHE A 15 7.14 1.97 14.77
C PHE A 15 7.41 2.33 13.31
N TYR A 16 7.45 1.34 12.41
CA TYR A 16 7.70 1.57 10.99
C TYR A 16 6.62 2.45 10.35
N LEU A 17 5.37 2.34 10.79
CA LEU A 17 4.30 3.23 10.35
C LEU A 17 4.55 4.68 10.75
N LYS A 18 5.01 4.94 11.98
CA LYS A 18 5.40 6.31 12.39
C LYS A 18 6.54 6.84 11.52
N VAL A 19 7.52 6.01 11.17
CA VAL A 19 8.61 6.40 10.26
C VAL A 19 8.07 6.72 8.87
N LYS A 20 7.20 5.88 8.31
CA LYS A 20 6.52 6.11 7.02
C LYS A 20 5.72 7.42 7.06
N GLU A 21 4.95 7.66 8.12
CA GLU A 21 4.17 8.90 8.30
C GLU A 21 5.05 10.16 8.32
N LYS A 22 6.18 10.12 9.02
CA LYS A 22 7.15 11.23 9.00
C LYS A 22 7.68 11.50 7.60
N LYS A 23 8.00 10.44 6.84
CA LYS A 23 8.45 10.57 5.45
C LYS A 23 7.34 11.16 4.57
N PHE A 24 6.13 10.61 4.61
CA PHE A 24 4.99 11.15 3.87
C PHE A 24 4.76 12.63 4.18
N LYS A 25 4.78 13.01 5.46
CA LYS A 25 4.65 14.41 5.87
C LYS A 25 5.77 15.29 5.30
N ARG A 26 7.02 14.82 5.33
CA ARG A 26 8.18 15.56 4.76
C ARG A 26 7.99 15.85 3.27
N PHE A 27 7.35 14.95 2.52
CA PHE A 27 7.05 15.14 1.10
C PHE A 27 5.68 15.79 0.84
N GLY A 28 5.00 16.32 1.86
CA GLY A 28 3.67 16.94 1.70
C GLY A 28 2.54 15.95 1.39
N ILE A 29 2.78 14.64 1.52
CA ILE A 29 1.81 13.59 1.22
C ILE A 29 0.86 13.43 2.40
N LYS A 30 -0.41 13.78 2.19
CA LYS A 30 -1.49 13.54 3.17
C LYS A 30 -1.87 12.06 3.16
N ILE A 31 -1.81 11.43 4.34
CA ILE A 31 -2.21 10.04 4.58
C ILE A 31 -3.45 9.99 5.47
N LYS A 32 -4.35 9.04 5.21
CA LYS A 32 -5.42 8.64 6.13
C LYS A 32 -5.33 7.14 6.43
N LYS A 33 -5.19 6.80 7.71
CA LYS A 33 -5.15 5.42 8.18
C LYS A 33 -6.54 4.85 8.38
N TYR A 34 -6.72 3.59 8.02
CA TYR A 34 -7.90 2.79 8.32
C TYR A 34 -7.44 1.53 9.06
N LEU A 35 -7.71 1.50 10.37
CA LEU A 35 -7.27 0.45 11.28
C LEU A 35 -8.40 -0.57 11.46
N PHE A 36 -8.08 -1.84 11.26
CA PHE A 36 -8.96 -2.98 11.49
C PHE A 36 -8.34 -3.90 12.55
N GLU A 37 -9.17 -4.57 13.31
CA GLU A 37 -8.72 -5.62 14.24
C GLU A 37 -8.39 -6.91 13.47
N LYS A 38 -7.58 -7.79 14.06
CA LYS A 38 -7.27 -9.10 13.45
C LYS A 38 -8.51 -9.99 13.32
N SER A 39 -9.51 -9.76 14.15
CA SER A 39 -10.83 -10.42 14.15
C SER A 39 -11.83 -9.79 13.19
N ALA A 40 -11.48 -8.68 12.52
CA ALA A 40 -12.41 -8.02 11.62
C ALA A 40 -12.77 -8.94 10.44
N PRO A 41 -14.05 -8.98 10.01
CA PRO A 41 -14.42 -9.72 8.81
C PRO A 41 -13.66 -9.18 7.59
N GLU A 42 -13.17 -10.07 6.74
CA GLU A 42 -12.46 -9.70 5.51
C GLU A 42 -13.32 -8.80 4.62
N GLU A 43 -14.62 -9.07 4.54
CA GLU A 43 -15.61 -8.30 3.79
C GLU A 43 -15.65 -6.83 4.24
N LYS A 44 -15.36 -6.55 5.52
CA LYS A 44 -15.32 -5.17 6.05
C LYS A 44 -14.16 -4.38 5.45
N ILE A 45 -13.02 -5.04 5.23
CA ILE A 45 -11.85 -4.46 4.58
C ILE A 45 -12.16 -4.24 3.10
N ILE A 46 -12.68 -5.26 2.42
CA ILE A 46 -13.06 -5.19 1.01
C ILE A 46 -14.05 -4.04 0.76
N ARG A 47 -15.13 -3.95 1.54
CA ARG A 47 -16.10 -2.85 1.45
C ARG A 47 -15.45 -1.48 1.63
N THR A 48 -14.46 -1.39 2.52
CA THR A 48 -13.71 -0.15 2.73
C THR A 48 -12.87 0.19 1.50
N VAL A 49 -12.14 -0.77 0.93
CA VAL A 49 -11.37 -0.60 -0.32
C VAL A 49 -12.30 -0.15 -1.45
N SER A 50 -13.44 -0.82 -1.66
CA SER A 50 -14.41 -0.44 -2.70
C SER A 50 -14.94 0.99 -2.52
N ARG A 51 -15.19 1.42 -1.27
CA ARG A 51 -15.59 2.82 -0.99
C ARG A 51 -14.46 3.81 -1.31
N LEU A 52 -13.21 3.44 -1.05
CA LEU A 52 -12.04 4.27 -1.34
C LEU A 52 -11.77 4.38 -2.84
N ASN A 53 -12.01 3.32 -3.61
CA ASN A 53 -11.96 3.36 -5.07
C ASN A 53 -12.93 4.39 -5.65
N LYS A 54 -14.14 4.49 -5.10
CA LYS A 54 -15.14 5.47 -5.57
C LYS A 54 -14.87 6.90 -5.08
N ASN A 55 -14.00 7.09 -4.10
CA ASN A 55 -13.73 8.40 -3.51
C ASN A 55 -12.71 9.20 -4.34
N LYS A 56 -13.16 10.27 -5.01
CA LYS A 56 -12.31 11.15 -5.83
C LYS A 56 -11.20 11.88 -5.06
N LYS A 57 -11.35 12.05 -3.73
CA LYS A 57 -10.33 12.67 -2.85
C LYS A 57 -9.17 11.70 -2.51
N VAL A 58 -9.40 10.40 -2.66
CA VAL A 58 -8.40 9.35 -2.46
C VAL A 58 -7.70 9.10 -3.79
N LYS A 59 -6.38 9.27 -3.81
CA LYS A 59 -5.53 9.16 -5.00
C LYS A 59 -4.67 7.90 -5.01
N GLY A 60 -4.61 7.19 -3.89
CA GLY A 60 -3.89 5.93 -3.76
C GLY A 60 -4.38 5.16 -2.55
N ILE A 61 -4.24 3.84 -2.63
CA ILE A 61 -4.57 2.89 -1.57
C ILE A 61 -3.35 2.01 -1.35
N ILE A 62 -2.94 1.87 -0.09
CA ILE A 62 -1.87 1.00 0.36
C ILE A 62 -2.49 -0.01 1.31
N ILE A 63 -2.19 -1.29 1.12
CA ILE A 63 -2.47 -2.35 2.10
C ILE A 63 -1.16 -2.66 2.80
N GLU A 64 -1.05 -2.35 4.09
CA GLU A 64 0.17 -2.66 4.82
C GLU A 64 0.28 -4.18 5.03
N LEU A 65 1.37 -4.75 4.51
CA LEU A 65 1.69 -6.17 4.60
C LEU A 65 2.73 -6.44 5.70
N PRO A 66 2.79 -7.69 6.23
CA PRO A 66 1.87 -8.79 5.95
C PRO A 66 0.51 -8.61 6.65
N LEU A 67 -0.56 -9.09 6.01
CA LEU A 67 -1.85 -9.26 6.68
C LEU A 67 -1.80 -10.48 7.62
N PRO A 68 -2.67 -10.53 8.65
CA PRO A 68 -2.79 -11.74 9.46
C PRO A 68 -3.18 -12.96 8.58
N PRO A 69 -2.78 -14.20 8.96
CA PRO A 69 -3.01 -15.40 8.15
C PRO A 69 -4.47 -15.71 7.83
N SER A 70 -5.39 -15.17 8.62
CA SER A 70 -6.84 -15.31 8.42
C SER A 70 -7.39 -14.50 7.23
N PHE A 71 -6.57 -13.68 6.58
CA PHE A 71 -6.97 -12.85 5.44
C PHE A 71 -6.27 -13.32 4.16
N SER A 72 -7.02 -13.32 3.06
CA SER A 72 -6.46 -13.52 1.72
C SER A 72 -5.92 -12.20 1.18
N THR A 73 -4.60 -12.04 1.25
CA THR A 73 -3.89 -10.86 0.71
C THR A 73 -4.20 -10.63 -0.77
N SER A 74 -4.15 -11.69 -1.60
CA SER A 74 -4.42 -11.59 -3.04
C SER A 74 -5.86 -11.15 -3.31
N LYS A 75 -6.83 -11.68 -2.56
CA LYS A 75 -8.23 -11.27 -2.67
C LYS A 75 -8.43 -9.82 -2.27
N ILE A 76 -7.86 -9.35 -1.17
CA ILE A 76 -8.03 -7.94 -0.75
C ILE A 76 -7.38 -6.99 -1.78
N ILE A 77 -6.18 -7.30 -2.25
CA ILE A 77 -5.46 -6.48 -3.23
C ILE A 77 -6.22 -6.41 -4.56
N SER A 78 -6.84 -7.51 -5.01
CA SER A 78 -7.59 -7.53 -6.27
C SER A 78 -8.82 -6.60 -6.30
N PHE A 79 -9.29 -6.14 -5.13
CA PHE A 79 -10.33 -5.11 -5.05
C PHE A 79 -9.80 -3.69 -5.21
N ILE A 80 -8.50 -3.44 -5.23
CA ILE A 80 -7.95 -2.09 -5.44
C ILE A 80 -8.12 -1.72 -6.92
N SER A 81 -8.60 -0.51 -7.16
CA SER A 81 -8.62 0.09 -8.50
C SER A 81 -7.18 0.20 -9.05
N PRO A 82 -6.88 -0.25 -10.29
CA PRO A 82 -5.54 -0.13 -10.88
C PRO A 82 -4.94 1.27 -10.83
N GLU A 83 -5.77 2.30 -11.04
CA GLU A 83 -5.41 3.73 -10.99
C GLU A 83 -5.16 4.25 -9.57
N LYS A 84 -5.32 3.40 -8.55
CA LYS A 84 -5.10 3.72 -7.12
C LYS A 84 -4.13 2.75 -6.44
N ASP A 85 -3.63 1.74 -7.15
CA ASP A 85 -2.67 0.77 -6.62
C ASP A 85 -1.24 1.34 -6.63
N VAL A 86 -0.96 2.24 -5.69
CA VAL A 86 0.32 2.96 -5.63
C VAL A 86 1.50 2.08 -5.21
N ASP A 87 1.26 0.86 -4.73
CA ASP A 87 2.30 -0.13 -4.44
C ASP A 87 2.67 -0.97 -5.66
N GLY A 88 1.89 -0.88 -6.75
CA GLY A 88 2.15 -1.61 -8.01
C GLY A 88 2.12 -3.13 -7.83
N LEU A 89 1.14 -3.64 -7.07
CA LEU A 89 1.00 -5.06 -6.75
C LEU A 89 0.09 -5.80 -7.74
N LEU A 90 -0.79 -5.07 -8.43
CA LEU A 90 -1.63 -5.63 -9.48
C LEU A 90 -0.86 -5.71 -10.81
N GLU A 91 -1.05 -6.78 -11.55
CA GLU A 91 -0.50 -6.93 -12.92
C GLU A 91 -0.91 -5.77 -13.83
N LYS A 92 -2.16 -5.30 -13.67
CA LYS A 92 -2.72 -4.20 -14.46
C LYS A 92 -2.54 -2.83 -13.81
N SER A 93 -1.73 -2.71 -12.75
CA SER A 93 -1.52 -1.45 -12.05
C SER A 93 -1.06 -0.35 -13.00
N GLU A 94 -1.55 0.87 -12.82
CA GLU A 94 -1.03 2.04 -13.54
C GLU A 94 0.33 2.49 -12.99
N PHE A 95 0.77 1.93 -11.86
CA PHE A 95 2.02 2.27 -11.21
C PHE A 95 2.99 1.08 -11.21
N GLN A 96 4.24 1.35 -11.57
CA GLN A 96 5.33 0.42 -11.29
C GLN A 96 5.59 0.39 -9.78
N SER A 97 5.81 -0.81 -9.23
CA SER A 97 6.09 -0.96 -7.80
C SER A 97 7.22 -0.03 -7.34
N PRO A 98 7.00 0.81 -6.30
CA PRO A 98 8.03 1.71 -5.78
C PRO A 98 9.30 0.99 -5.35
N PHE A 99 9.19 -0.25 -4.87
CA PHE A 99 10.33 -1.08 -4.51
C PHE A 99 11.21 -1.42 -5.73
N ILE A 100 10.57 -1.85 -6.82
CA ILE A 100 11.26 -2.13 -8.09
C ILE A 100 11.87 -0.85 -8.67
N LEU A 101 11.17 0.29 -8.60
CA LEU A 101 11.72 1.57 -9.02
C LEU A 101 12.96 1.97 -8.23
N ALA A 102 12.97 1.75 -6.90
CA ALA A 102 14.13 2.03 -6.06
C ALA A 102 15.33 1.13 -6.41
N ILE A 103 15.10 -0.16 -6.66
CA ILE A 103 16.14 -1.09 -7.11
C ILE A 103 16.68 -0.64 -8.47
N TRP A 104 15.79 -0.39 -9.43
CA TRP A 104 16.16 0.05 -10.77
C TRP A 104 16.98 1.35 -10.73
N GLN A 105 16.56 2.32 -9.93
CA GLN A 105 17.28 3.58 -9.74
C GLN A 105 18.68 3.32 -9.17
N THR A 106 18.78 2.47 -8.14
CA THR A 106 20.06 2.09 -7.53
C THR A 106 20.99 1.47 -8.57
N LEU A 107 20.53 0.45 -9.30
CA LEU A 107 21.33 -0.26 -10.30
C LEU A 107 21.76 0.64 -11.46
N LYS A 108 20.88 1.56 -11.89
CA LYS A 108 21.24 2.59 -12.87
C LYS A 108 22.33 3.52 -12.36
N THR A 109 22.29 3.93 -11.10
CA THR A 109 23.30 4.83 -10.53
C THR A 109 24.64 4.15 -10.24
N THR A 110 24.65 2.82 -10.07
CA THR A 110 25.89 2.04 -9.85
C THR A 110 26.56 1.58 -11.15
N GLY A 111 26.01 1.93 -12.32
CA GLY A 111 26.58 1.59 -13.62
C GLY A 111 26.40 0.13 -14.04
N GLN A 112 25.57 -0.66 -13.34
CA GLN A 112 25.25 -2.02 -13.76
C GLN A 112 24.28 -1.99 -14.95
N ASN A 113 24.64 -2.70 -16.02
CA ASN A 113 23.78 -2.82 -17.20
C ASN A 113 22.66 -3.81 -16.90
N LEU A 114 21.43 -3.30 -16.84
CA LEU A 114 20.21 -4.07 -16.53
C LEU A 114 19.67 -4.91 -17.69
N LYS A 115 20.31 -4.87 -18.86
CA LYS A 115 19.85 -5.52 -20.10
C LYS A 115 20.68 -6.74 -20.53
N ASN A 116 21.61 -7.19 -19.69
CA ASN A 116 22.46 -8.35 -19.97
C ASN A 116 22.12 -9.50 -19.03
#